data_AF-A0A6C0EVK7-F1
#
_entry.id   AF-A0A6C0EVK7-F1
#
_cell.length_a   1.000
_cell.length_b   1.000
_cell.length_c   1.000
_cell.angle_alpha   90.00
_cell.angle_beta   90.00
_cell.angle_gamma   90.00
#
_symmetry.space_group_name_H-M   'P 1'
#
loop_
_entity.id
_entity.type
_entity.pdbx_description
1 polymer ?
#
loop_
_entity_poly.entity_id
_entity_poly.type
_entity_poly.pdbx_seq_one_letter_code
_entity_poly.pdbx_strand_id
1 'polypeptide(L)'
;MMYDTEHICNYHLQDVFLETDCLTDEDKDFVRNALYRNDILYIFSMEEYDENILLNLIEELYDRIKNCNDLLLIILQLTEKYNNKDPLFGLIILHSFDYLHLTHKCVSQFLKCGSISETDLLNLKNTINENN
;
A
#
# COMPACT_ATOMS: atom_id res chain seq x y z
N MET A 1 1.34 12.08 12.43
CA MET A 1 0.62 10.83 12.09
C MET A 1 1.03 9.63 12.96
N MET A 2 0.05 8.81 13.36
CA MET A 2 0.26 7.43 13.85
C MET A 2 0.02 6.50 12.66
N TYR A 3 1.08 5.88 12.13
CA TYR A 3 0.98 4.88 11.05
C TYR A 3 1.00 3.52 11.73
N ASP A 4 -0.07 2.73 11.58
CA ASP A 4 -0.18 1.44 12.26
C ASP A 4 0.67 0.39 11.55
N THR A 5 1.87 0.16 12.07
CA THR A 5 2.80 -0.80 11.49
C THR A 5 2.51 -2.27 11.82
N GLU A 6 1.48 -2.55 12.64
CA GLU A 6 1.06 -3.90 13.03
C GLU A 6 -0.16 -4.38 12.23
N HIS A 7 -0.83 -3.49 11.49
CA HIS A 7 -2.00 -3.85 10.69
C HIS A 7 -1.65 -4.85 9.58
N ILE A 8 -2.56 -5.79 9.33
CA ILE A 8 -2.44 -6.76 8.24
C ILE A 8 -3.50 -6.42 7.21
N CYS A 9 -3.08 -6.18 5.96
CA CYS A 9 -4.00 -5.93 4.85
C CYS A 9 -4.86 -7.17 4.58
N ASN A 10 -6.14 -7.08 4.93
CA ASN A 10 -7.09 -8.18 4.85
C ASN A 10 -7.58 -8.40 3.41
N TYR A 11 -7.71 -7.33 2.61
CA TYR A 11 -8.27 -7.40 1.26
C TYR A 11 -7.51 -8.35 0.30
N HIS A 12 -6.23 -8.61 0.60
CA HIS A 12 -5.35 -9.47 -0.20
C HIS A 12 -5.16 -10.87 0.39
N LEU A 13 -5.86 -11.22 1.49
CA LEU A 13 -5.77 -12.57 2.04
C LEU A 13 -6.50 -13.58 1.13
N GLN A 14 -5.99 -14.82 1.11
CA GLN A 14 -6.54 -15.87 0.25
C GLN A 14 -7.88 -16.40 0.75
N ASP A 15 -8.12 -16.32 2.06
CA ASP A 15 -9.29 -16.85 2.76
C ASP A 15 -10.40 -15.81 2.98
N VAL A 16 -10.32 -14.65 2.32
CA VAL A 16 -11.41 -13.65 2.30
C VAL A 16 -12.72 -14.27 1.80
N PHE A 17 -12.64 -15.23 0.87
CA PHE A 17 -13.77 -15.97 0.34
C PHE A 17 -13.52 -17.46 0.47
N LEU A 18 -14.49 -18.18 0.99
CA LEU A 18 -14.49 -19.63 1.04
C LEU A 18 -15.16 -20.20 -0.21
N GLU A 19 -14.79 -21.41 -0.60
CA GLU A 19 -15.43 -22.11 -1.74
C GLU A 19 -16.95 -22.32 -1.53
N THR A 20 -17.39 -22.29 -0.27
CA THR A 20 -18.79 -22.40 0.12
C THR A 20 -19.58 -21.10 -0.05
N ASP A 21 -18.90 -19.98 -0.27
CA ASP A 21 -19.56 -18.69 -0.45
C ASP A 21 -20.16 -18.62 -1.85
N CYS A 22 -21.49 -18.57 -1.92
CA CYS A 22 -22.22 -18.42 -3.19
C CYS A 22 -22.20 -16.96 -3.67
N LEU A 23 -21.01 -16.42 -3.94
CA LEU A 23 -20.77 -15.04 -4.37
C LEU A 23 -20.39 -14.98 -5.84
N THR A 24 -20.93 -13.98 -6.55
CA THR A 24 -20.47 -13.64 -7.89
C THR A 24 -19.10 -12.95 -7.84
N ASP A 25 -18.44 -12.83 -8.99
CA ASP A 25 -17.17 -12.09 -9.05
C ASP A 25 -17.38 -10.59 -8.72
N GLU A 26 -18.52 -10.02 -9.10
CA GLU A 26 -18.90 -8.64 -8.75
C GLU A 26 -19.05 -8.47 -7.23
N ASP A 27 -19.68 -9.43 -6.54
CA ASP A 27 -19.77 -9.42 -5.07
C ASP A 27 -18.39 -9.49 -4.41
N LYS A 28 -17.50 -10.33 -4.96
CA LYS A 28 -16.13 -10.47 -4.44
C LYS A 28 -15.33 -9.19 -4.63
N ASP A 29 -15.44 -8.55 -5.79
CA ASP A 29 -14.79 -7.28 -6.06
C ASP A 29 -15.32 -6.18 -5.14
N PHE A 30 -16.64 -6.13 -4.92
CA PHE A 30 -17.25 -5.20 -3.97
C PHE A 30 -16.69 -5.39 -2.55
N VAL A 31 -16.66 -6.63 -2.05
CA VAL A 31 -16.15 -6.94 -0.71
C VAL A 31 -14.66 -6.60 -0.58
N ARG A 32 -13.83 -6.97 -1.56
CA ARG A 32 -12.39 -6.65 -1.54
C ARG A 32 -12.14 -5.15 -1.57
N ASN A 33 -12.89 -4.40 -2.37
CA ASN A 33 -12.77 -2.94 -2.38
C ASN A 33 -13.16 -2.32 -1.03
N ALA A 34 -14.19 -2.86 -0.36
CA ALA A 34 -14.57 -2.42 0.98
C ALA A 34 -13.47 -2.73 2.00
N LEU A 35 -12.88 -3.94 1.95
CA LEU A 35 -11.76 -4.33 2.82
C LEU A 35 -10.53 -3.47 2.58
N TYR A 36 -10.19 -3.17 1.32
CA TYR A 36 -9.06 -2.30 0.98
C TYR A 36 -9.20 -0.91 1.59
N ARG A 37 -10.38 -0.29 1.46
CA ARG A 37 -10.64 1.02 2.08
C ARG A 37 -10.52 0.93 3.60
N ASN A 38 -11.07 -0.12 4.19
CA ASN A 38 -10.97 -0.36 5.62
C ASN A 38 -9.51 -0.54 6.08
N ASP A 39 -8.69 -1.26 5.30
CA ASP A 39 -7.26 -1.41 5.59
C ASP A 39 -6.52 -0.07 5.52
N ILE A 40 -6.83 0.80 4.55
CA ILE A 40 -6.32 2.18 4.51
C ILE A 40 -6.68 2.95 5.79
N LEU A 41 -7.93 2.85 6.24
CA LEU A 41 -8.38 3.53 7.46
C LEU A 41 -7.57 3.09 8.68
N TYR A 42 -7.36 1.78 8.86
CA TYR A 42 -6.56 1.27 9.97
C TYR A 42 -5.09 1.70 9.88
N ILE A 43 -4.46 1.51 8.72
CA ILE A 43 -3.04 1.85 8.50
C ILE A 43 -2.77 3.32 8.82
N PHE A 44 -3.66 4.22 8.39
CA PHE A 44 -3.50 5.65 8.56
C PHE A 44 -4.21 6.21 9.80
N SER A 45 -4.83 5.35 10.62
CA SER A 45 -5.62 5.73 11.81
C SER A 45 -6.69 6.78 11.51
N MET A 46 -7.45 6.55 10.42
CA MET A 46 -8.55 7.40 9.98
C MET A 46 -9.90 6.79 10.40
N GLU A 47 -10.85 7.62 10.84
CA GLU A 47 -12.20 7.17 11.19
C GLU A 47 -13.08 6.96 9.95
N GLU A 48 -12.95 7.84 8.97
CA GLU A 48 -13.70 7.83 7.72
C GLU A 48 -12.77 8.11 6.53
N TYR A 49 -13.15 7.62 5.35
CA TYR A 49 -12.35 7.81 4.15
C TYR A 49 -12.54 9.23 3.62
N ASP A 50 -11.47 10.03 3.67
CA ASP A 50 -11.36 11.34 3.05
C ASP A 50 -10.05 11.40 2.26
N GLU A 51 -10.17 11.66 0.95
CA GLU A 51 -9.02 11.67 0.03
C GLU A 51 -8.01 12.77 0.34
N ASN A 52 -8.46 13.96 0.79
CA ASN A 52 -7.55 15.05 1.13
C ASN A 52 -6.81 14.74 2.43
N ILE A 53 -7.49 14.14 3.41
CA ILE A 53 -6.84 13.71 4.65
C ILE A 53 -5.82 12.61 4.34
N LEU A 54 -6.19 11.62 3.52
CA LEU A 54 -5.27 10.55 3.12
C LEU A 54 -4.03 11.09 2.40
N LEU A 55 -4.21 12.05 1.47
CA LEU A 55 -3.09 12.68 0.77
C LEU A 55 -2.12 13.36 1.74
N ASN A 56 -2.63 14.15 2.68
CA ASN A 56 -1.81 14.80 3.71
C ASN A 56 -1.06 13.77 4.57
N LEU A 57 -1.70 12.64 4.91
CA LEU A 57 -1.06 11.57 5.68
C LEU A 57 0.01 10.83 4.87
N ILE A 58 -0.19 10.66 3.55
CA ILE A 58 0.82 10.12 2.64
C ILE A 58 2.01 11.09 2.51
N GLU A 59 1.78 12.41 2.50
CA GLU A 59 2.86 13.41 2.54
C GLU A 59 3.67 13.31 3.85
N GLU A 60 2.99 13.24 4.99
CA GLU A 60 3.64 13.02 6.29
C GLU A 60 4.43 11.70 6.32
N LEU A 61 3.90 10.65 5.69
CA LEU A 61 4.59 9.37 5.56
C LEU A 61 5.86 9.51 4.71
N TYR A 62 5.77 10.19 3.57
CA TYR A 62 6.90 10.40 2.67
C TYR A 62 8.07 11.04 3.41
N ASP A 63 7.82 12.06 4.23
CA ASP A 63 8.86 12.71 5.02
C ASP A 63 9.58 11.78 5.99
N ARG A 64 8.92 10.72 6.46
CA ARG A 64 9.49 9.72 7.37
C ARG A 64 10.29 8.64 6.62
N ILE A 65 9.91 8.33 5.39
CA ILE A 65 10.52 7.23 4.61
C ILE A 65 11.48 7.69 3.51
N LYS A 66 11.54 8.98 3.17
CA LYS A 66 12.37 9.52 2.07
C LYS A 66 13.87 9.25 2.18
N ASN A 67 14.36 8.91 3.35
CA ASN A 67 15.77 8.52 3.57
C ASN A 67 16.02 7.02 3.36
N CYS A 68 14.97 6.21 3.13
CA CYS A 68 15.09 4.83 2.71
C CYS A 68 15.36 4.79 1.20
N ASN A 69 16.62 4.59 0.81
CA ASN A 69 17.00 4.53 -0.60
C ASN A 69 16.20 3.48 -1.39
N ASP A 70 15.93 2.32 -0.78
CA ASP A 70 15.20 1.23 -1.44
C ASP A 70 13.76 1.62 -1.78
N LEU A 71 13.03 2.25 -0.85
CA LEU A 71 11.68 2.75 -1.11
C LEU A 71 11.70 3.94 -2.07
N LEU A 72 12.66 4.85 -1.91
CA LEU A 72 12.77 6.02 -2.79
C LEU A 72 12.98 5.61 -4.25
N LEU A 73 13.82 4.61 -4.53
CA LEU A 73 14.02 4.09 -5.89
C LEU A 73 12.72 3.54 -6.48
N ILE A 74 11.94 2.80 -5.69
CA ILE A 74 10.65 2.24 -6.12
C ILE A 74 9.63 3.36 -6.39
N ILE A 75 9.55 4.35 -5.50
CA ILE A 75 8.69 5.52 -5.65
C ILE A 75 9.02 6.24 -6.96
N LEU A 76 10.30 6.53 -7.20
CA LEU A 76 10.75 7.21 -8.41
C LEU A 76 10.47 6.39 -9.68
N GLN A 77 10.65 5.08 -9.62
CA GLN A 77 10.32 4.17 -10.73
C GLN A 77 8.84 4.27 -11.12
N LEU A 78 7.93 4.27 -10.13
CA LEU A 78 6.50 4.42 -10.40
C LEU A 78 6.16 5.83 -10.89
N THR A 79 6.72 6.88 -10.28
CA THR A 79 6.54 8.26 -10.73
C THR A 79 6.91 8.40 -12.21
N GLU A 80 8.06 7.86 -12.62
CA GLU A 80 8.53 7.88 -14.01
C GLU A 80 7.66 7.03 -14.94
N LYS A 81 7.25 5.83 -14.52
CA LYS A 81 6.39 4.92 -15.29
C LYS A 81 5.09 5.59 -15.74
N TYR A 82 4.53 6.47 -14.91
CA TYR A 82 3.31 7.20 -15.20
C TYR A 82 3.54 8.63 -15.74
N ASN A 83 4.76 8.92 -16.24
CA ASN A 83 5.17 10.22 -16.78
C ASN A 83 4.93 11.40 -15.82
N ASN A 84 5.00 11.16 -14.51
CA ASN A 84 4.91 12.18 -13.48
C ASN A 84 6.33 12.60 -13.03
N LYS A 85 6.44 13.76 -12.39
CA LYS A 85 7.70 14.29 -11.83
C LYS A 85 7.69 14.41 -10.32
N ASP A 86 6.52 14.27 -9.71
CA ASP A 86 6.36 14.33 -8.26
C ASP A 86 6.58 12.94 -7.64
N PRO A 87 7.60 12.74 -6.79
CA PRO A 87 7.79 11.49 -6.05
C PRO A 87 6.57 11.14 -5.19
N LEU A 88 5.84 12.13 -4.66
CA LEU A 88 4.64 11.86 -3.87
C LEU A 88 3.62 11.06 -4.68
N PHE A 89 3.50 11.33 -5.98
CA PHE A 89 2.62 10.59 -6.88
C PHE A 89 2.95 9.09 -6.93
N GLY A 90 4.23 8.72 -6.98
CA GLY A 90 4.66 7.33 -6.92
C GLY A 90 4.28 6.67 -5.59
N LEU A 91 4.37 7.42 -4.48
CA LEU A 91 3.94 6.93 -3.17
C LEU A 91 2.42 6.77 -3.08
N ILE A 92 1.63 7.65 -3.71
CA ILE A 92 0.17 7.50 -3.82
C ILE A 92 -0.17 6.21 -4.57
N ILE A 93 0.52 5.94 -5.70
CA ILE A 93 0.33 4.70 -6.45
C ILE A 93 0.68 3.49 -5.58
N LEU A 94 1.77 3.52 -4.81
CA LEU A 94 2.13 2.43 -3.91
C LEU A 94 1.08 2.12 -2.85
N HIS A 95 0.18 3.06 -2.53
CA HIS A 95 -0.94 2.85 -1.62
C HIS A 95 -2.24 2.48 -2.34
N SER A 96 -2.23 2.26 -3.65
CA SER A 96 -3.38 1.75 -4.39
C SER A 96 -3.67 0.28 -4.08
N PHE A 97 -4.82 -0.20 -4.53
CA PHE A 97 -5.28 -1.58 -4.34
C PHE A 97 -4.24 -2.64 -4.74
N ASP A 98 -3.50 -2.43 -5.82
CA ASP A 98 -2.59 -3.45 -6.34
C ASP A 98 -1.34 -3.62 -5.48
N TYR A 99 -0.92 -2.57 -4.76
CA TYR A 99 0.39 -2.51 -4.12
C TYR A 99 0.34 -2.38 -2.60
N LEU A 100 -0.77 -1.91 -2.02
CA LEU A 100 -0.86 -1.55 -0.60
C LEU A 100 -0.35 -2.66 0.34
N HIS A 101 -0.74 -3.92 0.12
CA HIS A 101 -0.34 -5.03 0.98
C HIS A 101 1.19 -5.26 1.04
N LEU A 102 1.92 -5.05 -0.07
CA LEU A 102 3.38 -5.16 -0.11
C LEU A 102 4.07 -3.88 0.34
N THR A 103 3.53 -2.72 -0.08
CA THR A 103 4.02 -1.40 0.34
C THR A 103 3.95 -1.27 1.85
N HIS A 104 2.79 -1.56 2.44
CA HIS A 104 2.57 -1.49 3.87
C HIS A 104 3.57 -2.36 4.62
N LYS A 105 3.77 -3.61 4.17
CA LYS A 105 4.74 -4.53 4.77
C LYS A 105 6.16 -3.96 4.75
N CYS A 106 6.60 -3.37 3.64
CA CYS A 106 7.92 -2.77 3.51
C CYS A 106 8.09 -1.51 4.37
N VAL A 107 7.09 -0.60 4.32
CA VAL A 107 7.06 0.62 5.13
C VAL A 107 7.08 0.28 6.63
N SER A 108 6.27 -0.67 7.07
CA SER A 108 6.20 -1.12 8.46
C SER A 108 7.55 -1.67 8.95
N GLN A 109 8.25 -2.47 8.15
CA GLN A 109 9.60 -2.94 8.50
C GLN A 109 10.60 -1.80 8.64
N PHE A 110 10.60 -0.87 7.68
CA PHE A 110 11.50 0.27 7.74
C PHE A 110 11.21 1.16 8.95
N LEU A 111 9.95 1.44 9.26
CA LEU A 111 9.56 2.27 10.39
C LEU A 111 9.88 1.61 11.75
N LYS A 112 9.81 0.28 11.86
CA LYS A 112 10.14 -0.45 13.10
C LYS A 112 11.64 -0.66 13.29
N CYS A 113 12.35 -1.05 12.23
CA CYS A 113 13.69 -1.62 12.31
C CYS A 113 14.75 -0.83 11.53
N GLY A 114 14.36 0.16 10.73
CA GLY A 114 15.26 0.93 9.86
C GLY A 114 15.73 0.18 8.60
N SER A 115 15.22 -1.03 8.35
CA SER A 115 15.60 -1.88 7.21
C SER A 115 14.41 -2.66 6.67
N ILE A 116 14.46 -3.05 5.41
CA ILE A 116 13.44 -3.86 4.72
C ILE A 116 14.07 -5.20 4.35
N SER A 117 13.32 -6.30 4.52
CA SER A 117 13.79 -7.60 4.07
C SER A 117 13.94 -7.64 2.55
N GLU A 118 15.01 -8.30 2.08
CA GLU A 118 15.27 -8.42 0.64
C GLU A 118 14.12 -9.13 -0.09
N THR A 119 13.53 -10.14 0.54
CA THR A 119 12.39 -10.89 0.00
C THR A 119 11.16 -10.01 -0.20
N ASP A 120 10.79 -9.20 0.79
CA ASP A 120 9.59 -8.35 0.68
C ASP A 120 9.80 -7.21 -0.31
N LEU A 121 11.01 -6.64 -0.32
CA LEU A 121 11.40 -5.63 -1.30
C LEU A 121 11.36 -6.19 -2.73
N LEU A 122 11.85 -7.42 -2.93
CA LEU A 122 11.81 -8.09 -4.24
C LEU A 122 10.38 -8.37 -4.68
N ASN A 123 9.50 -8.83 -3.77
CA ASN A 123 8.09 -9.04 -4.08
C ASN A 123 7.41 -7.75 -4.56
N LEU A 124 7.62 -6.64 -3.84
CA LEU A 124 7.09 -5.33 -4.25
C LEU A 124 7.60 -4.91 -5.63
N LYS A 125 8.91 -5.04 -5.89
CA LYS A 125 9.51 -4.73 -7.19
C LYS A 125 8.94 -5.58 -8.32
N ASN A 126 8.73 -6.88 -8.08
CA ASN A 126 8.17 -7.78 -9.08
C ASN A 126 6.73 -7.41 -9.43
N THR A 127 5.87 -7.15 -8.44
CA THR A 127 4.48 -6.74 -8.68
C THR A 127 4.39 -5.44 -9.50
N ILE A 128 5.28 -4.47 -9.24
CA ILE A 128 5.34 -3.21 -10.02
C ILE A 128 5.72 -3.46 -11.48
N ASN A 129 6.59 -4.43 -11.73
CA ASN A 129 7.05 -4.80 -13.07
C ASN A 129 6.07 -5.72 -13.82
N GLU A 130 5.23 -6.49 -13.11
CA GLU A 130 4.22 -7.38 -13.70
C GLU A 130 2.97 -6.63 -14.16
N ASN A 131 2.59 -5.55 -13.47
CA ASN A 131 1.47 -4.68 -13.86
C ASN A 131 1.83 -3.73 -15.02
N ASN A 132 2.50 -4.26 -16.06
CA ASN A 132 2.92 -3.60 -17.29
C ASN A 132 2.11 -4.09 -18.50
#